data_AF-A0A5C6NIT8-F1
#
_entry.id   AF-A0A5C6NIT8-F1
#
_cell.length_a   1.000
_cell.length_b   1.000
_cell.length_c   1.000
_cell.angle_alpha   90.00
_cell.angle_beta   90.00
_cell.angle_gamma   90.00
#
_symmetry.space_group_name_H-M   'P 1'
#
loop_
_entity.id
_entity.type
_entity.pdbx_description
1 polymer ?
#
loop_
_entity_poly.entity_id
_entity_poly.type
_entity_poly.pdbx_seq_one_letter_code
_entity_poly.pdbx_strand_id
1 'polypeptide(L)'
;MVSGVEIRCEEKGSCPVGCHLCHHLTPMGGASGRGHASGGGKRGEQPSPIPVLLEVSRVVPLYSLVQDNVTKEALKSATMSSYWCGGKGDVIDNWCRCDLSAFDKDGLPNCSPLRQPILRLSPFLEPSSTMVALEWTDVEPLIGCKVSDYIIQHKRVEDPSEAEVYTGISND
;
A
#
# COMPACT_ATOMS: atom_id res chain seq x y z
N MET A 1 -35.29 -6.73 1.97
CA MET A 1 -34.03 -6.88 2.72
C MET A 1 -32.87 -6.72 1.74
N VAL A 2 -32.55 -5.48 1.36
CA VAL A 2 -31.40 -5.10 0.47
C VAL A 2 -30.93 -3.67 0.79
N SER A 3 -31.45 -3.06 1.87
CA SER A 3 -31.10 -1.69 2.24
C SER A 3 -29.67 -1.67 2.79
N GLY A 4 -28.84 -0.78 2.26
CA GLY A 4 -27.44 -0.63 2.68
C GLY A 4 -26.44 -1.57 2.00
N VAL A 5 -26.87 -2.41 1.05
CA VAL A 5 -25.93 -3.19 0.24
C VAL A 5 -25.37 -2.31 -0.88
N GLU A 6 -24.05 -2.21 -0.97
CA GLU A 6 -23.34 -1.52 -2.04
C GLU A 6 -22.41 -2.50 -2.78
N ILE A 7 -22.41 -2.46 -4.12
CA ILE A 7 -21.52 -3.26 -4.96
C ILE A 7 -20.53 -2.31 -5.64
N ARG A 8 -19.24 -2.54 -5.42
CA ARG A 8 -18.15 -1.83 -6.09
C ARG A 8 -17.33 -2.83 -6.89
N CYS A 9 -17.14 -2.57 -8.18
CA CYS A 9 -16.38 -3.42 -9.10
C CYS A 9 -15.13 -2.69 -9.58
N GLU A 10 -14.02 -3.43 -9.65
CA GLU A 10 -12.77 -2.99 -10.28
C GLU A 10 -12.34 -4.05 -11.29
N GLU A 11 -11.97 -3.63 -12.50
CA GLU A 11 -11.61 -4.54 -13.60
C GLU A 11 -10.16 -4.26 -14.05
N LYS A 12 -9.37 -5.32 -14.20
CA LYS A 12 -8.02 -5.28 -14.80
C LYS A 12 -8.03 -6.12 -16.07
N GLY A 13 -8.14 -5.44 -17.21
CA GLY A 13 -8.28 -6.07 -18.53
C GLY A 13 -9.72 -6.46 -18.81
N SER A 14 -10.14 -6.38 -20.08
CA SER A 14 -11.55 -6.53 -20.43
C SER A 14 -12.03 -7.98 -20.38
N CYS A 15 -13.25 -8.18 -19.87
CA CYS A 15 -13.92 -9.48 -19.83
C CYS A 15 -14.03 -10.09 -21.24
N PRO A 16 -13.52 -11.32 -21.46
CA PRO A 16 -13.62 -11.98 -22.77
C PRO A 16 -15.06 -12.38 -23.07
N VAL A 17 -15.44 -12.30 -24.34
CA VAL A 17 -16.82 -12.57 -24.82
C VAL A 17 -17.33 -14.00 -24.51
N GLY A 18 -16.43 -14.95 -24.27
CA GLY A 18 -16.76 -16.32 -23.87
C GLY A 18 -16.94 -16.52 -22.36
N CYS A 19 -16.68 -15.52 -21.52
CA CYS A 19 -16.82 -15.61 -20.07
C CYS A 19 -18.12 -14.94 -19.62
N HIS A 20 -19.04 -15.74 -19.06
CA HIS A 20 -20.33 -15.24 -18.57
C HIS A 20 -20.30 -14.69 -17.13
N LEU A 21 -19.20 -14.89 -16.40
CA LEU A 21 -19.10 -14.49 -14.99
C LEU A 21 -18.72 -13.03 -14.79
N CYS A 22 -17.90 -12.49 -15.69
CA CYS A 22 -17.48 -11.08 -15.66
C CYS A 22 -18.28 -10.22 -16.64
N HIS A 23 -19.30 -10.78 -17.30
CA HIS A 23 -20.07 -10.04 -18.28
C HIS A 23 -20.97 -9.02 -17.58
N HIS A 24 -20.63 -7.74 -17.68
CA HIS A 24 -21.44 -6.67 -17.12
C HIS A 24 -22.53 -6.27 -18.12
N LEU A 25 -23.79 -6.41 -17.73
CA LEU A 25 -24.95 -5.86 -18.43
C LEU A 25 -25.28 -4.50 -17.81
N THR A 26 -24.45 -3.48 -17.98
CA THR A 26 -24.81 -2.12 -17.52
C THR A 26 -24.72 -1.07 -18.63
N PRO A 27 -25.85 -0.40 -18.96
CA PRO A 27 -25.87 0.79 -19.77
C PRO A 27 -25.43 2.01 -18.93
N MET A 28 -24.77 2.97 -19.58
CA MET A 28 -24.38 4.30 -19.10
C MET A 28 -23.05 4.42 -18.33
N GLY A 29 -22.08 5.02 -19.02
CA GLY A 29 -21.42 6.22 -18.49
C GLY A 29 -20.06 6.05 -17.85
N GLY A 30 -19.00 5.88 -18.66
CA GLY A 30 -17.63 5.96 -18.16
C GLY A 30 -16.57 5.54 -19.18
N ALA A 31 -16.45 6.31 -20.26
CA ALA A 31 -15.36 6.34 -21.24
C ALA A 31 -14.36 5.17 -21.27
N SER A 32 -14.55 4.24 -22.22
CA SER A 32 -13.49 3.78 -23.15
C SER A 32 -14.09 2.94 -24.28
N GLY A 33 -13.94 3.42 -25.52
CA GLY A 33 -14.17 2.63 -26.74
C GLY A 33 -15.55 2.79 -27.39
N ARG A 34 -15.67 3.73 -28.33
CA ARG A 34 -16.75 3.73 -29.34
C ARG A 34 -16.64 2.48 -30.21
N GLY A 35 -17.45 1.46 -29.93
CA GLY A 35 -17.77 0.36 -30.82
C GLY A 35 -19.24 0.46 -31.23
N HIS A 36 -19.48 0.74 -32.51
CA HIS A 36 -20.79 0.95 -33.12
C HIS A 36 -21.73 -0.24 -32.87
N ALA A 37 -22.85 -0.01 -32.19
CA ALA A 37 -24.01 -0.89 -32.30
C ALA A 37 -24.69 -0.58 -33.65
N SER A 38 -24.48 -1.45 -34.64
CA SER A 38 -25.34 -1.52 -35.81
C SER A 38 -25.77 -2.97 -36.00
N GLY A 39 -27.07 -3.14 -36.24
CA GLY A 39 -27.74 -4.43 -36.22
C GLY A 39 -27.27 -5.39 -37.31
N GLY A 40 -27.57 -6.66 -37.05
CA GLY A 40 -27.80 -7.70 -38.05
C GLY A 40 -26.67 -7.96 -39.05
N GLY A 41 -25.88 -9.02 -38.79
CA GLY A 41 -25.18 -9.73 -39.85
C GLY A 41 -23.79 -10.22 -39.49
N LYS A 42 -23.62 -11.55 -39.53
CA LYS A 42 -22.37 -12.33 -39.41
C LYS A 42 -21.73 -12.35 -38.01
N ARG A 43 -21.71 -13.53 -37.40
CA ARG A 43 -20.80 -13.94 -36.31
C ARG A 43 -19.34 -13.90 -36.80
N GLY A 44 -18.84 -12.71 -37.12
CA GLY A 44 -17.41 -12.49 -37.28
C GLY A 44 -16.77 -12.53 -35.90
N GLU A 45 -15.73 -13.33 -35.74
CA GLU A 45 -14.93 -13.46 -34.52
C GLU A 45 -14.58 -12.07 -33.98
N GLN A 46 -15.26 -11.65 -32.93
CA GLN A 46 -14.88 -10.47 -32.17
C GLN A 46 -13.50 -10.78 -31.56
N PRO A 47 -12.48 -9.93 -31.76
CA PRO A 47 -11.13 -10.23 -31.32
C PRO A 47 -11.09 -10.40 -29.80
N SER A 48 -10.37 -11.42 -29.34
CA SER A 48 -10.13 -11.64 -27.91
C SER A 48 -9.52 -10.38 -27.30
N PRO A 49 -9.92 -10.01 -26.07
CA PRO A 49 -9.37 -8.84 -25.40
C PRO A 49 -7.84 -8.95 -25.24
N ILE A 50 -7.15 -7.82 -25.27
CA ILE A 50 -5.69 -7.76 -25.08
C ILE A 50 -5.39 -8.07 -23.60
N PRO A 51 -4.58 -9.10 -23.30
CA PRO A 51 -4.20 -9.41 -21.92
C PRO A 51 -3.48 -8.23 -21.26
N VAL A 52 -3.78 -7.98 -19.98
CA VAL A 52 -3.07 -6.98 -19.17
C VAL A 52 -2.24 -7.66 -18.10
N LEU A 53 -1.21 -6.97 -17.60
CA LEU A 53 -0.41 -7.46 -16.48
C LEU A 53 -1.28 -7.52 -15.22
N LEU A 54 -1.49 -8.72 -14.70
CA LEU A 54 -2.25 -8.95 -13.46
C LEU A 54 -1.31 -9.08 -12.25
N GLU A 55 -0.26 -9.89 -12.40
CA GLU A 55 0.66 -10.23 -11.33
C GLU A 55 2.09 -10.34 -11.86
N VAL A 56 3.05 -9.91 -11.04
CA VAL A 56 4.48 -10.16 -11.25
C VAL A 56 4.89 -11.30 -10.33
N SER A 57 4.96 -12.51 -10.86
CA SER A 57 5.22 -13.72 -10.05
C SER A 57 6.69 -13.87 -9.64
N ARG A 58 7.60 -13.26 -10.39
CA ARG A 58 9.06 -13.36 -10.16
C ARG A 58 9.74 -12.08 -10.59
N VAL A 59 10.74 -11.67 -9.80
CA VAL A 59 11.62 -10.54 -10.11
C VAL A 59 13.07 -11.00 -10.01
N VAL A 60 13.92 -10.46 -10.89
CA VAL A 60 15.37 -10.68 -10.85
C VAL A 60 16.03 -9.31 -10.79
N PRO A 61 16.95 -9.06 -9.84
CA PRO A 61 17.57 -7.75 -9.70
C PRO A 61 18.45 -7.41 -10.91
N LEU A 62 18.43 -6.15 -11.35
CA LEU A 62 19.16 -5.72 -12.55
C LEU A 62 20.67 -5.86 -12.42
N TYR A 63 21.23 -5.71 -11.22
CA TYR A 63 22.67 -5.93 -11.00
C TYR A 63 23.12 -7.37 -11.30
N SER A 64 22.20 -8.34 -11.41
CA SER A 64 22.54 -9.70 -11.86
C SER A 64 22.98 -9.77 -13.31
N LEU A 65 22.61 -8.77 -14.13
CA LEU A 65 22.98 -8.68 -15.55
C LEU A 65 24.36 -8.05 -15.75
N VAL A 66 24.95 -7.47 -14.70
CA VAL A 66 26.27 -6.82 -14.74
C VAL A 66 27.36 -7.88 -14.61
N GLN A 67 28.28 -7.92 -15.57
CA GLN A 67 29.37 -8.91 -15.60
C GLN A 67 30.57 -8.50 -14.73
N ASP A 68 30.88 -7.21 -14.67
CA ASP A 68 31.95 -6.69 -13.84
C ASP A 68 31.56 -6.70 -12.36
N ASN A 69 32.39 -7.33 -11.52
CA ASN A 69 32.09 -7.52 -10.10
C ASN A 69 32.05 -6.19 -9.34
N VAL A 70 32.92 -5.24 -9.69
CA VAL A 70 33.00 -3.95 -9.00
C VAL A 70 31.74 -3.14 -9.25
N THR A 71 31.33 -3.03 -10.50
CA THR A 71 30.11 -2.33 -10.93
C THR A 71 28.86 -3.02 -10.38
N LYS A 72 28.85 -4.35 -10.35
CA LYS A 72 27.74 -5.14 -9.77
C LYS A 72 27.53 -4.84 -8.29
N GLU A 73 28.58 -4.86 -7.48
CA GLU A 73 28.47 -4.56 -6.04
C GLU A 73 28.14 -3.09 -5.79
N ALA A 74 28.68 -2.15 -6.58
CA ALA A 74 28.32 -0.74 -6.51
C ALA A 74 26.82 -0.51 -6.80
N LEU A 75 26.28 -1.15 -7.86
CA LEU A 75 24.88 -1.05 -8.21
C LEU A 75 23.97 -1.71 -7.16
N LYS A 76 24.39 -2.85 -6.62
CA LYS A 76 23.69 -3.52 -5.51
C LYS A 76 23.62 -2.60 -4.28
N SER A 77 24.74 -1.99 -3.89
CA SER A 77 24.76 -1.05 -2.76
C SER A 77 23.85 0.16 -2.99
N ALA A 78 23.95 0.79 -4.17
CA ALA A 78 23.08 1.91 -4.54
C ALA A 78 21.59 1.55 -4.58
N THR A 79 21.26 0.33 -5.04
CA THR A 79 19.88 -0.18 -5.04
C THR A 79 19.36 -0.34 -3.62
N MET A 80 20.18 -0.91 -2.73
CA MET A 80 19.83 -1.09 -1.32
C MET A 80 19.66 0.26 -0.61
N SER A 81 20.56 1.21 -0.84
CA SER A 81 20.48 2.58 -0.34
C SER A 81 19.19 3.27 -0.80
N SER A 82 18.86 3.20 -2.09
CA SER A 82 17.67 3.82 -2.65
C SER A 82 16.38 3.24 -2.07
N TYR A 83 16.33 1.91 -1.85
CA TYR A 83 15.12 1.24 -1.41
C TYR A 83 14.90 1.35 0.11
N TRP A 84 15.95 1.16 0.92
CA TRP A 84 15.84 1.11 2.39
C TRP A 84 16.17 2.43 3.07
N CYS A 85 17.09 3.21 2.52
CA CYS A 85 17.66 4.41 3.15
C CYS A 85 17.33 5.69 2.39
N GLY A 86 16.31 5.66 1.51
CA GLY A 86 15.87 6.84 0.74
C GLY A 86 16.95 7.44 -0.17
N GLY A 87 18.01 6.69 -0.48
CA GLY A 87 19.16 7.15 -1.25
C GLY A 87 20.09 8.11 -0.50
N LYS A 88 19.99 8.23 0.82
CA LYS A 88 20.79 9.15 1.66
C LYS A 88 21.53 8.43 2.79
N GLY A 89 22.04 7.25 2.50
CA GLY A 89 22.78 6.44 3.45
C GLY A 89 23.04 5.04 2.93
N ASP A 90 23.98 4.36 3.56
CA ASP A 90 24.36 2.99 3.20
C ASP A 90 23.66 1.97 4.09
N VAL A 91 23.36 0.79 3.54
CA VAL A 91 22.88 -0.34 4.34
C VAL A 91 24.08 -1.08 4.93
N ILE A 92 24.11 -1.21 6.26
CA ILE A 92 25.08 -2.01 7.01
C ILE A 92 24.29 -3.03 7.82
N ASP A 93 24.53 -4.32 7.56
CA ASP A 93 23.71 -5.43 8.07
C ASP A 93 22.21 -5.21 7.79
N ASN A 94 21.43 -4.89 8.84
CA ASN A 94 19.99 -4.65 8.78
C ASN A 94 19.60 -3.20 9.14
N TRP A 95 20.54 -2.26 9.12
CA TRP A 95 20.31 -0.86 9.49
C TRP A 95 20.88 0.10 8.45
N CYS A 96 20.31 1.30 8.39
CA CYS A 96 20.76 2.37 7.50
C CYS A 96 21.73 3.29 8.24
N ARG A 97 22.96 3.39 7.75
CA ARG A 97 23.90 4.44 8.15
C ARG A 97 23.61 5.69 7.32
N CYS A 98 22.87 6.62 7.90
CA CYS A 98 22.48 7.85 7.23
C CYS A 98 23.65 8.81 6.99
N ASP A 99 23.64 9.47 5.83
CA ASP A 99 24.53 10.60 5.56
C ASP A 99 24.15 11.81 6.42
N LEU A 100 25.11 12.72 6.65
CA LEU A 100 24.88 13.94 7.46
C LEU A 100 23.73 14.81 6.92
N SER A 101 23.42 14.72 5.62
CA SER A 101 22.32 15.47 4.99
C SER A 101 20.93 14.89 5.27
N ALA A 102 20.84 13.71 5.89
CA ALA A 102 19.59 13.01 6.15
C ALA A 102 19.15 13.07 7.61
N PHE A 103 19.81 13.89 8.43
CA PHE A 103 19.36 14.17 9.79
C PHE A 103 18.26 15.23 9.77
N ASP A 104 17.25 15.07 10.62
CA ASP A 104 16.17 16.03 10.76
C ASP A 104 16.60 17.25 11.61
N LYS A 105 15.63 18.15 11.87
CA LYS A 105 15.83 19.36 12.66
C LYS A 105 16.29 19.09 14.11
N ASP A 106 16.01 17.90 14.63
CA ASP A 106 16.33 17.49 16.00
C ASP A 106 17.64 16.70 16.06
N GLY A 107 18.30 16.51 14.91
CA GLY A 107 19.56 15.76 14.81
C GLY A 107 19.35 14.25 14.88
N LEU A 108 18.16 13.76 14.53
CA LEU A 108 17.86 12.33 14.47
C LEU A 108 18.00 11.79 13.04
N PRO A 109 18.47 10.55 12.84
CA PRO A 109 18.58 9.95 11.52
C PRO A 109 17.20 9.77 10.85
N ASN A 110 17.01 10.32 9.64
CA ASN A 110 15.73 10.29 8.90
C ASN A 110 15.86 9.71 7.48
N CYS A 111 16.91 8.91 7.21
CA CYS A 111 17.11 8.30 5.89
C CYS A 111 16.22 7.05 5.68
N SER A 112 15.88 6.31 6.74
CA SER A 112 14.93 5.20 6.67
C SER A 112 13.53 5.68 7.08
N PRO A 113 12.50 5.52 6.24
CA PRO A 113 11.17 6.04 6.54
C PRO A 113 10.46 5.24 7.64
N LEU A 114 10.08 5.92 8.72
CA LEU A 114 9.15 5.38 9.72
C LEU A 114 7.72 5.57 9.23
N ARG A 115 7.00 4.47 8.97
CA ARG A 115 5.61 4.54 8.51
C ARG A 115 4.66 4.84 9.67
N GLN A 116 3.55 5.49 9.37
CA GLN A 116 2.51 5.74 10.37
C GLN A 116 1.74 4.44 10.68
N PRO A 117 1.65 4.01 11.96
CA PRO A 117 0.81 2.88 12.33
C PRO A 117 -0.67 3.24 12.18
N ILE A 118 -1.45 2.34 11.60
CA ILE A 118 -2.89 2.51 11.42
C ILE A 118 -3.60 1.74 12.53
N LEU A 119 -4.14 2.48 13.50
CA LEU A 119 -4.94 1.94 14.58
C LEU A 119 -6.35 1.62 14.08
N ARG A 120 -6.85 0.41 14.35
CA ARG A 120 -8.17 -0.07 13.90
C ARG A 120 -8.90 -0.77 15.04
N LEU A 121 -10.23 -0.83 14.95
CA LEU A 121 -11.02 -1.72 15.80
C LEU A 121 -10.76 -3.17 15.40
N SER A 122 -10.73 -4.07 16.38
CA SER A 122 -10.63 -5.50 16.12
C SER A 122 -11.83 -5.98 15.29
N PRO A 123 -11.63 -6.70 14.17
CA PRO A 123 -12.73 -7.21 13.36
C PRO A 123 -13.46 -8.39 14.02
N PHE A 124 -12.90 -8.97 15.08
CA PHE A 124 -13.46 -10.12 15.79
C PHE A 124 -14.18 -9.75 17.09
N LEU A 125 -14.02 -8.51 17.55
CA LEU A 125 -14.57 -8.03 18.81
C LEU A 125 -15.31 -6.71 18.59
N GLU A 126 -16.63 -6.81 18.46
CA GLU A 126 -17.49 -5.64 18.42
C GLU A 126 -17.40 -4.87 19.75
N PRO A 127 -17.25 -3.53 19.71
CA PRO A 127 -17.22 -2.72 20.91
C PRO A 127 -18.50 -2.85 21.74
N SER A 128 -18.35 -2.83 23.06
CA SER A 128 -19.46 -2.75 24.01
C SER A 128 -19.40 -1.46 24.83
N SER A 129 -20.36 -1.28 25.74
CA SER A 129 -20.38 -0.12 26.64
C SER A 129 -19.17 -0.01 27.56
N THR A 130 -18.39 -1.09 27.73
CA THR A 130 -17.25 -1.16 28.67
C THR A 130 -15.97 -1.71 28.04
N MET A 131 -16.01 -2.17 26.79
CA MET A 131 -14.86 -2.81 26.15
C MET A 131 -14.69 -2.31 24.71
N VAL A 132 -13.46 -1.91 24.40
CA VAL A 132 -13.01 -1.57 23.04
C VAL A 132 -11.70 -2.31 22.81
N ALA A 133 -11.64 -3.10 21.73
CA ALA A 133 -10.42 -3.79 21.31
C ALA A 133 -9.83 -3.08 20.09
N LEU A 134 -8.53 -2.80 20.15
CA LEU A 134 -7.79 -2.08 19.13
C LEU A 134 -6.65 -2.97 18.61
N GLU A 135 -6.39 -2.88 17.31
CA GLU A 135 -5.32 -3.61 16.62
C GLU A 135 -4.53 -2.66 15.72
N TRP A 136 -3.24 -2.94 15.56
CA TRP A 136 -2.36 -2.29 14.59
C TRP A 136 -1.35 -3.30 14.08
N THR A 137 -0.84 -3.09 12.87
CA THR A 137 0.26 -3.88 12.32
C THR A 137 1.57 -3.16 12.57
N ASP A 138 2.60 -3.92 12.94
CA ASP A 138 3.94 -3.37 13.15
C ASP A 138 4.44 -2.66 11.88
N VAL A 139 4.99 -1.47 12.05
CA VAL A 139 5.53 -0.63 10.97
C VAL A 139 7.05 -0.79 10.80
N GLU A 140 7.69 -1.61 11.64
CA GLU A 140 9.12 -1.88 11.53
C GLU A 140 9.47 -2.53 10.18
N PRO A 141 10.40 -1.94 9.39
CA PRO A 141 10.90 -2.57 8.18
C PRO A 141 11.91 -3.68 8.50
N LEU A 142 12.09 -4.59 7.53
CA LEU A 142 13.11 -5.64 7.60
C LEU A 142 14.52 -5.04 7.76
N ILE A 143 14.82 -3.97 7.02
CA ILE A 143 16.08 -3.22 7.05
C ILE A 143 15.76 -1.74 7.27
N GLY A 144 16.50 -1.07 8.16
CA GLY A 144 16.40 0.38 8.37
C GLY A 144 16.10 0.75 9.82
N CYS A 145 15.08 1.58 10.01
CA CYS A 145 14.64 2.02 11.33
C CYS A 145 14.12 0.85 12.18
N LYS A 146 14.21 0.99 13.50
CA LYS A 146 13.70 0.02 14.47
C LYS A 146 12.69 0.70 15.37
N VAL A 147 11.59 0.02 15.63
CA VAL A 147 10.53 0.54 16.49
C VAL A 147 10.86 0.19 17.93
N SER A 148 11.18 1.20 18.72
CA SER A 148 11.45 1.01 20.14
C SER A 148 10.17 0.94 20.97
N ASP A 149 9.13 1.66 20.56
CA ASP A 149 7.89 1.80 21.34
C ASP A 149 6.68 2.25 20.49
N TYR A 150 5.48 2.01 21.01
CA TYR A 150 4.20 2.46 20.48
C TYR A 150 3.44 3.27 21.53
N ILE A 151 3.41 4.60 21.38
CA ILE A 151 2.71 5.47 22.31
C ILE A 151 1.22 5.56 21.95
N ILE A 152 0.35 5.08 22.84
CA ILE A 152 -1.10 5.11 22.67
C ILE A 152 -1.71 6.01 23.74
N GLN A 153 -2.46 7.03 23.29
CA GLN A 153 -3.19 7.94 24.17
C GLN A 153 -4.68 7.79 23.96
N HIS A 154 -5.45 7.75 25.05
CA HIS A 154 -6.91 7.73 24.98
C HIS A 154 -7.53 8.77 25.93
N LYS A 155 -8.66 9.35 25.50
CA LYS A 155 -9.46 10.30 26.27
C LYS A 155 -10.94 10.06 25.98
N ARG A 156 -11.77 10.05 27.02
CA ARG A 156 -13.23 10.15 26.88
C ARG A 156 -13.58 11.63 26.74
N VAL A 157 -14.22 12.00 25.65
CA VAL A 157 -14.69 13.37 25.41
C VAL A 157 -16.17 13.43 25.78
N GLU A 158 -16.51 14.27 26.76
CA GLU A 158 -17.90 14.47 27.21
C GLU A 158 -18.55 15.67 26.50
N ASP A 159 -17.79 16.76 26.32
CA ASP A 159 -18.18 17.92 25.50
C ASP A 159 -17.24 18.04 24.27
N PRO A 160 -17.77 17.99 23.04
CA PRO A 160 -16.97 18.15 21.81
C PRO A 160 -16.16 19.46 21.75
N SER A 161 -16.55 20.50 22.50
CA SER A 161 -15.82 21.78 22.56
C SER A 161 -14.56 21.73 23.44
N GLU A 162 -14.42 20.71 24.31
CA GLU A 162 -13.22 20.47 25.14
C GLU A 162 -12.19 19.55 24.45
N ALA A 163 -12.41 19.23 23.17
CA ALA A 163 -11.55 18.34 22.41
C ALA A 163 -10.21 18.97 22.00
N GLU A 164 -10.04 20.30 22.09
CA GLU A 164 -8.98 20.95 21.33
C GLU A 164 -7.56 20.82 21.89
N VAL A 165 -7.30 20.74 23.20
CA VAL A 165 -5.91 20.62 23.70
C VAL A 165 -5.84 19.99 25.11
N TYR A 166 -6.06 18.68 25.24
CA TYR A 166 -5.64 17.98 26.46
C TYR A 166 -5.15 16.57 26.11
N THR A 167 -3.84 16.34 26.32
CA THR A 167 -3.19 15.04 26.10
C THR A 167 -3.85 13.97 26.97
N GLY A 168 -4.26 12.86 26.35
CA GLY A 168 -4.89 11.73 27.04
C GLY A 168 -3.90 10.99 27.97
N ILE A 169 -4.40 9.94 28.64
CA ILE A 169 -3.54 9.09 29.49
C ILE A 169 -2.57 8.33 28.59
N SER A 170 -1.27 8.44 28.85
CA SER A 170 -0.23 7.56 28.30
C SER A 170 -0.02 6.38 29.25
N ASN A 171 -0.11 5.16 28.73
CA ASN A 171 0.34 3.99 29.46
C ASN A 171 1.80 3.74 29.02
N ASP A 172 2.74 4.08 29.91
CA ASP A 172 4.15 3.63 29.81
C ASP A 172 4.29 2.20 30.37
#